data_AF-A0A0R3XCY2-F1
#
_entry.id   AF-A0A0R3XCY2-F1
#
_cell.length_a   1.000
_cell.length_b   1.000
_cell.length_c   1.000
_cell.angle_alpha   90.00
_cell.angle_beta   90.00
_cell.angle_gamma   90.00
#
_symmetry.space_group_name_H-M   'P 1'
#
loop_
_entity.id
_entity.type
_entity.pdbx_description
1 polymer ?
#
loop_
_entity_poly.entity_id
_entity_poly.type
_entity_poly.pdbx_seq_one_letter_code
_entity_poly.pdbx_strand_id
1 'polypeptide(L)'
;MTSICCQNNECKDLDIGFHLLPLHAAKSRSVEKGGAGGDTEVHGLDAERVELLVDALKQLEAGVVVTDFSPLRDDQWAVQRLSSRLPQDTSLYQVDAHNVVPVWIASEKLEL
;
A
#
# COMPACT_ATOMS: atom_id res chain seq x y z
N MET A 1 -3.63 -4.01 14.77
CA MET A 1 -3.63 -5.44 14.43
C MET A 1 -2.38 -5.67 13.62
N THR A 2 -1.44 -6.38 14.23
CA THR A 2 -0.15 -6.91 13.73
C THR A 2 0.68 -6.01 12.80
N SER A 3 1.50 -5.17 13.44
CA SER A 3 2.80 -4.74 12.91
C SER A 3 3.53 -5.97 12.40
N ILE A 4 3.85 -6.02 11.10
CA ILE A 4 4.78 -7.02 10.59
C ILE A 4 6.06 -6.84 11.40
N CYS A 5 6.38 -7.88 12.17
CA CYS A 5 7.54 -7.95 13.01
C CYS A 5 8.78 -7.95 12.13
N CYS A 6 9.50 -6.82 12.08
CA CYS A 6 10.96 -6.89 12.00
C CYS A 6 11.47 -7.32 13.39
N GLN A 7 11.13 -8.54 13.81
CA GLN A 7 11.83 -9.23 14.88
C GLN A 7 12.82 -10.18 14.20
N ASN A 8 13.98 -9.65 13.81
CA ASN A 8 15.22 -10.42 13.68
C ASN A 8 16.38 -9.47 13.39
N ASN A 9 17.56 -9.75 13.96
CA ASN A 9 18.80 -9.03 13.68
C ASN A 9 19.18 -9.01 12.19
N GLU A 10 18.59 -9.88 11.36
CA GLU A 10 18.87 -10.02 9.93
C GLU A 10 18.56 -8.76 9.11
N CYS A 11 17.54 -7.96 9.46
CA CYS A 11 17.26 -6.72 8.74
C CYS A 11 18.32 -5.62 8.98
N LYS A 12 19.03 -5.66 10.13
CA LYS A 12 20.09 -4.69 10.44
C LYS A 12 21.36 -4.95 9.63
N ASP A 13 21.64 -6.21 9.32
CA ASP A 13 22.84 -6.61 8.59
C ASP A 13 22.77 -6.33 7.09
N LEU A 14 21.55 -6.14 6.55
CA LEU A 14 21.31 -5.88 5.13
C LEU A 14 21.42 -4.39 4.74
N ASP A 15 21.60 -3.48 5.70
CA ASP A 15 21.64 -2.02 5.50
C ASP A 15 20.46 -1.47 4.68
N ILE A 16 19.29 -2.10 4.82
CA ILE A 16 18.07 -1.68 4.13
C ILE A 16 17.38 -0.62 4.98
N GLY A 17 17.64 0.65 4.66
CA GLY A 17 16.93 1.78 5.25
C GLY A 17 15.43 1.73 4.91
N PHE A 18 14.57 1.92 5.91
CA PHE A 18 13.12 2.07 5.69
C PHE A 18 12.64 3.41 6.24
N HIS A 19 11.77 4.06 5.47
CA HIS A 19 11.08 5.28 5.90
C HIS A 19 9.63 4.95 6.19
N LEU A 20 9.20 5.22 7.41
CA LEU A 20 7.78 5.23 7.73
C LEU A 20 7.25 6.63 7.40
N LEU A 21 6.48 6.72 6.33
CA LEU A 21 5.81 7.97 5.95
C LEU A 21 4.46 8.03 6.68
N PRO A 22 4.28 8.94 7.66
CA PRO A 22 2.98 9.13 8.29
C PRO A 22 2.06 9.83 7.28
N LEU A 23 1.26 9.04 6.55
CA LEU A 23 0.09 9.56 5.87
C LEU A 23 -0.88 10.04 6.96
N HIS A 24 -0.86 11.33 7.24
CA HIS A 24 -1.69 11.93 8.29
C HIS A 24 -3.14 11.45 8.10
N ALA A 25 -3.62 10.67 9.07
CA ALA A 25 -5.01 10.26 9.15
C ALA A 25 -5.85 11.53 9.35
N ALA A 26 -6.32 12.11 8.24
CA ALA A 26 -7.42 13.06 8.28
C ALA A 26 -8.52 12.44 9.15
N LYS A 27 -8.85 13.13 10.25
CA LYS A 27 -9.81 12.67 11.27
C LYS A 27 -11.02 12.03 10.61
N SER A 28 -11.19 10.72 10.80
CA SER A 28 -12.46 10.06 10.57
C SER A 28 -13.47 10.71 11.52
N ARG A 29 -14.35 11.57 11.02
CA ARG A 29 -15.65 11.74 11.69
C ARG A 29 -16.34 10.39 11.55
N SER A 30 -16.63 9.77 12.68
CA SER A 30 -17.49 8.60 12.77
C SER A 30 -18.79 8.88 12.02
N VAL A 31 -18.97 8.26 10.85
CA VAL A 31 -20.25 8.18 10.16
C VAL A 31 -20.88 6.86 10.57
N GLU A 32 -21.95 6.99 11.35
CA GLU A 32 -22.84 5.89 11.67
C GLU A 32 -23.40 5.28 10.38
N LYS A 33 -23.36 3.95 10.34
CA LYS A 33 -23.80 3.15 9.20
C LYS A 33 -25.32 3.23 9.11
N GLY A 34 -25.84 4.03 8.19
CA GLY A 34 -27.25 4.09 7.85
C GLY A 34 -27.47 4.38 6.37
N GLY A 35 -27.97 3.38 5.64
CA GLY A 35 -28.89 3.57 4.51
C GLY A 35 -28.36 4.15 3.19
N ALA A 36 -28.32 3.26 2.18
CA ALA A 36 -28.75 3.43 0.79
C ALA A 36 -28.47 4.76 0.03
N GLY A 37 -27.64 4.64 -1.02
CA GLY A 37 -27.71 5.45 -2.25
C GLY A 37 -27.13 6.87 -2.15
N GLY A 38 -25.97 7.10 -2.76
CA GLY A 38 -25.36 8.43 -2.82
C GLY A 38 -23.89 8.39 -3.23
N ASP A 39 -23.64 8.30 -4.52
CA ASP A 39 -22.35 8.28 -5.21
C ASP A 39 -21.83 9.71 -5.43
N THR A 40 -21.48 10.45 -4.38
CA THR A 40 -20.65 11.67 -4.51
C THR A 40 -20.00 11.98 -3.14
N GLU A 41 -18.71 12.37 -3.15
CA GLU A 41 -17.93 12.97 -2.03
C GLU A 41 -16.95 12.11 -1.22
N VAL A 42 -16.66 10.85 -1.58
CA VAL A 42 -15.63 10.07 -0.84
C VAL A 42 -14.20 10.28 -1.40
N HIS A 43 -14.03 10.56 -2.69
CA HIS A 43 -12.71 10.54 -3.35
C HIS A 43 -11.85 11.79 -3.14
N GLY A 44 -12.39 12.89 -2.60
CA GLY A 44 -11.68 14.17 -2.49
C GLY A 44 -10.48 14.13 -1.54
N LEU A 45 -10.66 13.49 -0.37
CA LEU A 45 -9.60 13.32 0.64
C LEU A 45 -8.57 12.28 0.22
N ASP A 46 -8.97 11.28 -0.56
CA ASP A 46 -8.07 10.24 -1.04
C ASP A 46 -7.21 10.74 -2.21
N ALA A 47 -7.71 11.67 -3.03
CA ALA A 47 -6.93 12.31 -4.09
C ALA A 47 -5.73 13.10 -3.54
N GLU A 48 -5.93 13.93 -2.53
CA GLU A 48 -4.86 14.74 -1.92
C GLU A 48 -3.74 13.84 -1.37
N ARG A 49 -4.11 12.75 -0.70
CA ARG A 49 -3.15 11.77 -0.18
C ARG A 49 -2.34 11.09 -1.28
N VAL A 50 -2.98 10.75 -2.40
CA VAL A 50 -2.27 10.17 -3.55
C VAL A 50 -1.28 11.17 -4.14
N GLU A 51 -1.62 12.45 -4.23
CA GLU A 51 -0.65 13.46 -4.73
C GLU A 51 0.54 13.64 -3.76
N LEU A 52 0.30 13.64 -2.44
CA LEU A 52 1.39 13.65 -1.44
C LEU A 52 2.31 12.43 -1.57
N LEU A 53 1.75 11.24 -1.85
CA LEU A 53 2.51 10.04 -2.11
C LEU A 53 3.37 10.16 -3.37
N VAL A 54 2.80 10.67 -4.45
CA VAL A 54 3.52 10.90 -5.71
C VAL A 54 4.73 11.82 -5.48
N ASP A 55 4.55 12.91 -4.73
CA ASP A 55 5.63 13.85 -4.45
C ASP A 55 6.73 13.23 -3.59
N ALA A 56 6.35 12.45 -2.57
CA ALA A 56 7.30 11.72 -1.74
C ALA A 56 8.12 10.71 -2.57
N LEU A 57 7.46 9.94 -3.46
CA LEU A 57 8.13 8.96 -4.32
C LEU A 57 9.12 9.61 -5.29
N LYS A 58 8.79 10.80 -5.82
CA LYS A 58 9.71 11.59 -6.65
C LYS A 58 10.91 12.09 -5.86
N GLN A 59 10.70 12.60 -4.65
CA GLN A 59 11.79 13.08 -3.78
C GLN A 59 12.73 11.95 -3.36
N LEU A 60 12.21 10.74 -3.22
CA LEU A 60 12.99 9.54 -2.90
C LEU A 60 13.63 8.88 -4.12
N GLU A 61 13.41 9.41 -5.33
CA GLU A 61 13.88 8.81 -6.60
C GLU A 61 13.50 7.31 -6.68
N ALA A 62 12.27 6.99 -6.29
CA ALA A 62 11.82 5.61 -6.18
C ALA A 62 11.80 4.92 -7.57
N GLY A 63 12.62 3.88 -7.75
CA GLY A 63 12.61 3.08 -8.98
C GLY A 63 11.49 2.04 -9.05
N VAL A 64 10.99 1.59 -7.89
CA VAL A 64 9.91 0.59 -7.80
C VAL A 64 8.95 0.92 -6.66
N VAL A 65 7.66 0.80 -6.94
CA VAL A 65 6.56 0.86 -5.97
C VAL A 65 5.90 -0.52 -5.93
N VAL A 66 5.77 -1.09 -4.74
CA VAL A 66 5.04 -2.34 -4.53
C VAL A 66 3.89 -2.06 -3.59
N THR A 67 2.67 -2.42 -3.98
CA THR A 67 1.48 -2.31 -3.13
C THR A 67 0.87 -3.68 -2.92
N ASP A 68 0.09 -3.84 -1.85
CA ASP A 68 -0.85 -4.95 -1.78
C ASP A 68 -1.93 -4.80 -2.86
N PHE A 69 -2.48 -5.93 -3.30
CA PHE A 69 -3.66 -5.96 -4.15
C PHE A 69 -4.90 -5.90 -3.26
N SER A 70 -5.85 -5.04 -3.63
CA SER A 70 -7.16 -4.98 -3.01
C SER A 70 -8.26 -5.03 -4.08
N PRO A 71 -9.31 -5.86 -3.90
CA PRO A 71 -10.45 -5.88 -4.79
C PRO A 71 -11.41 -4.69 -4.57
N LEU A 72 -11.18 -3.85 -3.55
CA LEU A 72 -12.04 -2.71 -3.24
C LEU A 72 -11.87 -1.60 -4.28
N ARG A 73 -12.99 -0.96 -4.65
CA ARG A 73 -13.03 0.06 -5.72
C ARG A 73 -12.16 1.27 -5.40
N ASP A 74 -12.18 1.74 -4.16
CA ASP A 74 -11.44 2.94 -3.76
C ASP A 74 -9.92 2.70 -3.78
N ASP A 75 -9.48 1.52 -3.35
CA ASP A 75 -8.07 1.13 -3.40
C ASP A 75 -7.59 0.97 -4.85
N GLN A 76 -8.41 0.37 -5.72
CA GLN A 76 -8.11 0.27 -7.14
C GLN A 76 -8.05 1.66 -7.80
N TRP A 77 -8.95 2.56 -7.45
CA TRP A 77 -8.92 3.94 -7.93
C TRP A 77 -7.63 4.65 -7.49
N ALA A 78 -7.22 4.50 -6.22
CA ALA A 78 -6.01 5.10 -5.70
C ALA A 78 -4.75 4.58 -6.41
N VAL A 79 -4.67 3.28 -6.67
CA VAL A 79 -3.55 2.66 -7.40
C VAL A 79 -3.51 3.12 -8.86
N GLN A 80 -4.66 3.18 -9.54
CA GLN A 80 -4.74 3.70 -10.90
C GLN A 80 -4.33 5.18 -10.96
N ARG A 81 -4.79 5.97 -9.99
CA ARG A 81 -4.44 7.39 -9.88
C ARG A 81 -2.94 7.56 -9.67
N LEU A 82 -2.36 6.82 -8.73
CA LEU A 82 -0.92 6.79 -8.48
C LEU A 82 -0.14 6.43 -9.74
N SER A 83 -0.51 5.30 -10.38
CA SER A 83 0.12 4.82 -11.62
C SER A 83 0.11 5.87 -12.74
N SER A 84 -0.98 6.62 -12.89
CA SER A 84 -1.07 7.69 -13.90
C SER A 84 -0.18 8.92 -13.64
N ARG A 85 0.40 9.03 -12.45
CA ARG A 85 1.22 10.16 -11.98
C ARG A 85 2.68 9.80 -11.74
N LEU A 86 3.02 8.52 -11.77
CA LEU A 86 4.39 8.05 -11.58
C LEU A 86 5.28 8.47 -12.76
N PRO A 87 6.57 8.75 -12.49
CA PRO A 87 7.59 8.86 -13.52
C PRO A 87 7.68 7.59 -14.38
N GLN A 88 8.15 7.73 -15.63
CA GLN A 88 8.22 6.61 -16.57
C GLN A 88 9.24 5.53 -16.17
N ASP A 89 10.23 5.91 -15.37
CA ASP A 89 11.28 5.08 -14.79
C ASP A 89 10.86 4.40 -13.47
N THR A 90 9.71 4.77 -12.90
CA THR A 90 9.17 4.13 -11.70
C THR A 90 8.19 3.00 -12.07
N SER A 91 8.55 1.76 -11.76
CA SER A 91 7.65 0.61 -11.96
C SER A 91 6.68 0.45 -10.79
N LEU A 92 5.42 0.10 -11.05
CA LEU A 92 4.43 -0.22 -10.01
C LEU A 92 3.97 -1.68 -10.13
N TYR A 93 4.06 -2.41 -9.04
CA TYR A 93 3.59 -3.80 -8.92
C TYR A 93 2.57 -3.92 -7.80
N GLN A 94 1.55 -4.75 -8.03
CA GLN A 94 0.63 -5.18 -6.98
C GLN A 94 0.93 -6.64 -6.63
N VAL A 95 1.06 -6.94 -5.35
CA VAL A 95 1.24 -8.29 -4.83
C VAL A 95 0.02 -8.67 -4.00
N ASP A 96 -0.46 -9.90 -4.12
CA ASP A 96 -1.51 -10.39 -3.22
C ASP A 96 -0.88 -10.85 -1.91
N ALA A 97 -0.72 -9.91 -0.97
CA ALA A 97 -0.15 -10.20 0.35
C ALA A 97 -1.22 -10.67 1.36
N HIS A 98 -2.50 -10.64 0.96
CA HIS A 98 -3.61 -11.15 1.76
C HIS A 98 -3.74 -12.68 1.68
N ASN A 99 -3.21 -13.29 0.63
CA ASN A 99 -3.20 -14.75 0.50
C ASN A 99 -2.09 -15.39 1.33
N VAL A 100 -2.46 -16.00 2.45
CA VAL A 100 -1.58 -16.94 3.15
C VAL A 100 -1.56 -18.26 2.39
N VAL A 101 -0.50 -18.48 1.62
CA VAL A 101 -0.26 -19.77 0.97
C VAL A 101 0.55 -20.64 1.92
N PRO A 102 0.09 -21.86 2.25
CA PRO A 102 0.89 -22.76 3.05
C PRO A 102 2.23 -23.07 2.38
N VAL A 103 3.30 -23.14 3.18
CA VAL A 103 4.68 -23.33 2.67
C VAL A 103 4.83 -24.60 1.83
N TRP A 104 4.09 -25.66 2.16
CA TRP A 104 4.07 -26.93 1.43
C TRP A 104 3.35 -26.86 0.07
N ILE A 105 2.60 -25.79 -0.20
CA ILE A 105 2.01 -25.49 -1.52
C ILE A 105 2.93 -24.55 -2.32
N ALA A 106 3.61 -23.61 -1.65
CA ALA A 106 4.46 -22.62 -2.30
C ALA A 106 5.88 -23.11 -2.65
N SER A 107 6.36 -24.19 -2.01
CA SER A 107 7.72 -24.70 -2.17
C SER A 107 7.76 -26.23 -2.15
N GLU A 108 8.50 -26.85 -3.08
CA GLU A 108 8.80 -28.29 -3.07
C GLU A 108 9.78 -28.68 -1.94
N LYS A 109 10.34 -27.70 -1.24
CA LYS A 109 11.27 -27.93 -0.14
C LYS A 109 10.46 -28.36 1.10
N LEU A 110 10.42 -29.67 1.37
CA LEU A 110 9.95 -30.19 2.65
C LEU A 110 10.86 -29.67 3.76
N GLU A 111 10.36 -28.73 4.57
CA GLU A 111 10.92 -28.51 5.90
C GLU A 111 10.38 -29.62 6.80
N LEU A 112 11.26 -30.58 7.11
CA LEU A 112 11.05 -31.69 8.04
C LEU A 112 11.40 -31.26 9.47
#